data_AF-A0A0V1PGD7-F1
#
_entry.id   AF-A0A0V1PGD7-F1
#
_cell.length_a   1.000
_cell.length_b   1.000
_cell.length_c   1.000
_cell.angle_alpha   90.00
_cell.angle_beta   90.00
_cell.angle_gamma   90.00
#
_symmetry.space_group_name_H-M   'P 1'
#
loop_
_entity.id
_entity.type
_entity.pdbx_description
1 polymer ?
#
loop_
_entity_poly.entity_id
_entity_poly.type
_entity_poly.pdbx_seq_one_letter_code
_entity_poly.pdbx_strand_id
1 'polypeptide(L)'
;MVYSRRIHQCIKSKLLMRNNFSLFINNRNEYCLKSTKLEASNKTDIDVALFLDATETSSVAKGLFCDRVDKSMLIYPGFEETEDLTDVEKFAGRVRSILKKQCICWTSISMQFASIYYFDLGNFVEWDKNRSETPEEVKFSLKKIGLYSMSVPQQYGGLNLNNKAKSRICAEMGCDLTLFASAFVQNELICEMLKMFGSEEQKRTYLPMLAAGDISGAFCLHEHACGQDIASMRTEIVENWHGAGFKLNGQKSWVTNGALADLLIVFAKVQSKNSDQRVFSDPSDHLSVFLVDWRKIEGLNNLIIPETAILGNESAGFHIAHSMVGNSRYSFSAVAQMLHHSIETNASRMVDHCPNRISFGNVWSI
;
A
#
# COMPACT_ATOMS: atom_id res chain seq x y z
N MET A 1 -30.25 26.40 20.59
CA MET A 1 -28.95 26.56 21.28
C MET A 1 -28.10 25.28 21.42
N VAL A 2 -28.44 24.16 20.73
CA VAL A 2 -27.64 22.91 20.80
C VAL A 2 -26.71 22.72 19.58
N TYR A 3 -26.95 23.44 18.47
CA TYR A 3 -26.13 23.36 17.26
C TYR A 3 -24.79 24.11 17.32
N SER A 4 -24.65 25.18 18.13
CA SER A 4 -23.35 25.88 18.26
C SER A 4 -22.35 25.17 19.18
N ARG A 5 -22.79 24.25 20.04
CA ARG A 5 -21.88 23.46 20.91
C ARG A 5 -21.08 22.40 20.14
N ARG A 6 -21.59 21.86 19.02
CA ARG A 6 -20.88 20.87 18.19
C ARG A 6 -19.76 21.48 17.32
N ILE A 7 -19.97 22.70 16.81
CA ILE A 7 -18.89 23.44 16.11
C ILE A 7 -17.76 23.80 17.08
N HIS A 8 -18.11 24.16 18.33
CA HIS A 8 -17.13 24.44 19.38
C HIS A 8 -16.35 23.18 19.82
N GLN A 9 -16.96 21.99 19.77
CA GLN A 9 -16.27 20.71 19.98
C GLN A 9 -15.32 20.35 18.82
N CYS A 10 -15.69 20.60 17.56
CA CYS A 10 -14.79 20.41 16.41
C CYS A 10 -13.56 21.34 16.42
N ILE A 11 -13.72 22.57 16.92
CA ILE A 11 -12.60 23.51 17.10
C ILE A 11 -11.74 23.11 18.31
N LYS A 12 -12.35 22.65 19.41
CA LYS A 12 -11.61 22.05 20.55
C LYS A 12 -10.86 20.78 20.17
N SER A 13 -11.41 19.92 19.30
CA SER A 13 -10.70 18.72 18.81
C SER A 13 -9.58 19.06 17.82
N LYS A 14 -9.68 20.16 17.05
CA LYS A 14 -8.54 20.70 16.28
C LYS A 14 -7.43 21.24 17.19
N LEU A 15 -7.76 21.92 18.29
CA LEU A 15 -6.78 22.39 19.29
C LEU A 15 -6.20 21.24 20.12
N LEU A 16 -7.00 20.23 20.47
CA LEU A 16 -6.54 18.99 21.11
C LEU A 16 -5.66 18.16 20.18
N MET A 17 -5.94 18.09 18.86
CA MET A 17 -5.02 17.47 17.91
C MET A 17 -3.71 18.25 17.78
N ARG A 18 -3.74 19.58 17.87
CA ARG A 18 -2.53 20.42 17.86
C ARG A 18 -1.67 20.24 19.11
N ASN A 19 -2.30 20.11 20.29
CA ASN A 19 -1.62 19.84 21.56
C ASN A 19 -1.25 18.35 21.75
N ASN A 20 -1.97 17.43 21.11
CA ASN A 20 -1.60 16.01 21.09
C ASN A 20 -0.53 15.73 20.03
N PHE A 21 -0.41 16.54 18.97
CA PHE A 21 0.72 16.47 18.04
C PHE A 21 2.03 16.84 18.73
N SER A 22 2.03 17.85 19.61
CA SER A 22 3.21 18.15 20.43
C SER A 22 3.52 17.05 21.44
N LEU A 23 2.51 16.40 22.04
CA LEU A 23 2.71 15.19 22.87
C LEU A 23 3.18 13.97 22.05
N PHE A 24 2.74 13.82 20.79
CA PHE A 24 3.17 12.74 19.90
C PHE A 24 4.60 12.95 19.41
N ILE A 25 4.99 14.20 19.15
CA ILE A 25 6.37 14.61 18.85
C ILE A 25 7.26 14.44 20.10
N ASN A 26 6.79 14.84 21.28
CA ASN A 26 7.56 14.72 22.53
C ASN A 26 7.73 13.27 23.01
N ASN A 27 6.71 12.41 22.86
CA ASN A 27 6.82 10.99 23.22
C ASN A 27 7.68 10.18 22.23
N ARG A 28 7.80 10.63 20.97
CA ARG A 28 8.78 10.05 20.03
C ARG A 28 10.21 10.36 20.45
N ASN A 29 10.46 11.56 20.99
CA ASN A 29 11.77 11.92 21.51
C ASN A 29 12.17 11.02 22.69
N GLU A 30 11.27 10.68 23.62
CA GLU A 30 11.62 9.76 24.73
C GLU A 30 11.88 8.32 24.30
N TYR A 31 11.19 7.81 23.27
CA TYR A 31 11.46 6.47 22.73
C TYR A 31 12.76 6.41 21.91
N CYS A 32 13.09 7.47 21.16
CA CYS A 32 14.37 7.58 20.45
C CYS A 32 15.56 7.85 21.38
N LEU A 33 15.34 8.53 22.53
CA LEU A 33 16.41 8.84 23.49
C LEU A 33 16.84 7.65 24.35
N LYS A 34 15.99 6.61 24.50
CA LYS A 34 16.38 5.41 25.27
C LYS A 34 17.31 4.46 24.51
N SER A 35 17.35 4.51 23.17
CA SER A 35 18.26 3.69 22.35
C SER A 35 19.66 4.29 22.19
N THR A 36 19.87 5.53 22.60
CA THR A 36 21.18 6.21 22.55
C THR A 36 21.64 6.59 23.95
N LYS A 37 22.06 5.59 24.74
CA LYS A 37 23.08 5.83 25.77
C LYS A 37 24.43 6.02 25.09
N LEU A 38 24.58 7.16 24.42
CA LEU A 38 25.87 7.77 24.17
C LEU A 38 25.84 9.06 24.99
N GLU A 39 26.78 9.15 25.93
CA GLU A 39 26.92 10.23 26.89
C GLU A 39 27.05 11.58 26.17
N ALA A 40 25.94 12.27 25.96
CA ALA A 40 25.93 13.65 25.52
C ALA A 40 26.25 14.55 26.72
N SER A 41 27.55 14.67 27.03
CA SER A 41 28.05 15.77 27.83
C SER A 41 27.82 17.08 27.06
N ASN A 42 27.25 18.06 27.75
CA ASN A 42 27.00 19.44 27.33
C ASN A 42 25.78 19.69 26.44
N LYS A 43 24.71 20.11 27.13
CA LYS A 43 23.56 20.85 26.58
C LYS A 43 24.04 22.14 25.92
N THR A 44 24.24 22.15 24.60
CA THR A 44 24.00 23.34 23.75
C THR A 44 24.03 23.09 22.24
N ASP A 45 24.58 22.00 21.73
CA ASP A 45 24.66 21.75 20.27
C ASP A 45 23.89 20.49 19.85
N ILE A 46 22.56 20.55 19.93
CA ILE A 46 21.75 19.71 19.05
C ILE A 46 21.45 20.59 17.85
N ASP A 47 22.42 20.68 16.93
CA ASP A 47 22.11 20.97 15.54
C ASP A 47 21.08 19.93 15.12
N VAL A 48 19.83 20.37 15.03
CA VAL A 48 18.72 19.59 14.52
C VAL A 48 18.99 19.42 13.02
N ALA A 49 19.89 18.52 12.69
CA ALA A 49 19.99 17.89 11.38
C ALA A 49 18.77 16.98 11.20
N LEU A 50 17.58 17.58 11.21
CA LEU A 50 16.50 17.09 10.39
C LEU A 50 17.08 17.10 8.98
N PHE A 51 17.17 15.92 8.36
CA PHE A 51 17.46 15.70 6.93
C PHE A 51 16.38 16.35 6.04
N LEU A 52 16.14 17.64 6.22
CA LEU A 52 15.40 18.50 5.34
C LEU A 52 16.46 19.04 4.40
N ASP A 53 16.61 18.39 3.25
CA ASP A 53 17.36 18.96 2.15
C ASP A 53 16.85 20.39 1.91
N ALA A 54 17.67 21.37 2.30
CA ALA A 54 17.31 22.79 2.29
C ALA A 54 17.03 23.29 0.87
N THR A 55 17.42 22.50 -0.15
CA THR A 55 17.23 22.80 -1.57
C THR A 55 15.86 22.38 -2.11
N GLU A 56 15.12 21.51 -1.40
CA GLU A 56 13.80 21.06 -1.83
C GLU A 56 12.75 22.16 -1.60
N THR A 57 12.34 22.83 -2.69
CA THR A 57 11.39 23.95 -2.66
C THR A 57 9.97 23.54 -3.04
N SER A 58 9.75 22.33 -3.56
CA SER A 58 8.45 21.93 -4.12
C SER A 58 7.48 21.33 -3.10
N SER A 59 7.99 20.82 -1.97
CA SER A 59 7.17 20.13 -0.97
C SER A 59 6.52 21.09 0.02
N VAL A 60 5.20 21.29 -0.08
CA VAL A 60 4.41 22.06 0.91
C VAL A 60 4.65 21.55 2.34
N ALA A 61 4.71 20.23 2.53
CA ALA A 61 4.91 19.64 3.85
C ALA A 61 6.26 20.04 4.46
N LYS A 62 7.37 19.94 3.70
CA LYS A 62 8.68 20.41 4.16
C LYS A 62 8.67 21.94 4.37
N GLY A 63 8.04 22.68 3.45
CA GLY A 63 7.85 24.13 3.57
C GLY A 63 7.18 24.53 4.89
N LEU A 64 6.17 23.80 5.35
CA LEU A 64 5.50 24.07 6.63
C LEU A 64 6.43 23.92 7.83
N PHE A 65 7.36 22.96 7.82
CA PHE A 65 8.34 22.78 8.90
C PHE A 65 9.46 23.83 8.85
N CYS A 66 9.78 24.33 7.67
CA CYS A 66 10.83 25.34 7.47
C CYS A 66 10.30 26.79 7.50
N ASP A 67 9.00 27.01 7.68
CA ASP A 67 8.34 28.31 7.52
C ASP A 67 8.57 28.96 6.13
N ARG A 68 8.53 28.13 5.08
CA ARG A 68 8.79 28.51 3.68
C ARG A 68 7.59 28.25 2.75
N VAL A 69 6.36 28.27 3.25
CA VAL A 69 5.18 28.02 2.39
C VAL A 69 4.78 29.29 1.66
N ASP A 70 4.72 29.22 0.34
CA ASP A 70 4.19 30.27 -0.51
C ASP A 70 3.02 29.77 -1.40
N LYS A 71 2.29 30.71 -2.02
CA LYS A 71 1.09 30.40 -2.82
C LYS A 71 1.39 29.54 -4.05
N SER A 72 2.58 29.63 -4.64
CA SER A 72 3.00 28.80 -5.76
C SER A 72 3.14 27.32 -5.39
N MET A 73 3.24 27.00 -4.09
CA MET A 73 3.22 25.61 -3.62
C MET A 73 1.79 25.05 -3.50
N LEU A 74 0.76 25.90 -3.50
CA LEU A 74 -0.65 25.53 -3.40
C LEU A 74 -1.30 25.36 -4.78
N ILE A 75 -0.59 24.70 -5.70
CA ILE A 75 -1.12 24.38 -7.02
C ILE A 75 -2.05 23.17 -6.88
N TYR A 76 -3.33 23.36 -7.19
CA TYR A 76 -4.15 22.22 -7.56
C TYR A 76 -3.70 21.78 -8.95
N PRO A 77 -3.08 20.61 -9.12
CA PRO A 77 -2.54 20.22 -10.41
C PRO A 77 -3.67 20.17 -11.44
N GLY A 78 -3.51 20.90 -12.55
CA GLY A 78 -4.38 20.76 -13.70
C GLY A 78 -4.25 19.36 -14.31
N PHE A 79 -5.30 18.92 -15.01
CA PHE A 79 -5.19 17.81 -15.95
C PHE A 79 -4.50 18.37 -17.20
N GLU A 80 -3.30 17.88 -17.53
CA GLU A 80 -2.77 18.11 -18.88
C GLU A 80 -3.61 17.29 -19.86
N GLU A 81 -4.05 17.90 -20.97
CA GLU A 81 -4.90 17.30 -22.00
C GLU A 81 -4.29 16.05 -22.68
N THR A 82 -3.04 15.71 -22.37
CA THR A 82 -2.31 14.56 -22.92
C THR A 82 -2.65 13.24 -22.22
N GLU A 83 -3.29 13.27 -21.06
CA GLU A 83 -3.87 12.06 -20.44
C GLU A 83 -5.23 11.81 -21.10
N ASP A 84 -5.39 10.71 -21.84
CA ASP A 84 -6.72 10.31 -22.36
C ASP A 84 -7.63 9.86 -21.21
N LEU A 85 -8.21 10.86 -20.54
CA LEU A 85 -9.17 10.68 -19.45
C LEU A 85 -10.38 9.85 -19.89
N THR A 86 -10.71 9.86 -21.18
CA THR A 86 -11.82 9.09 -21.73
C THR A 86 -11.54 7.59 -21.59
N ASP A 87 -10.31 7.18 -21.88
CA ASP A 87 -9.90 5.79 -21.78
C ASP A 87 -9.74 5.33 -20.32
N VAL A 88 -9.25 6.20 -19.44
CA VAL A 88 -9.22 5.94 -17.99
C VAL A 88 -10.64 5.79 -17.42
N GLU A 89 -11.57 6.68 -17.77
CA GLU A 89 -12.96 6.58 -17.31
C GLU A 89 -13.69 5.36 -17.89
N LYS A 90 -13.47 5.03 -19.17
CA LYS A 90 -13.97 3.77 -19.74
C LYS A 90 -13.40 2.57 -18.98
N PHE A 91 -12.11 2.59 -18.62
CA PHE A 91 -11.49 1.53 -17.83
C PHE A 91 -12.14 1.42 -16.45
N ALA A 92 -12.21 2.53 -15.72
CA ALA A 92 -12.86 2.60 -14.41
C ALA A 92 -14.32 2.11 -14.48
N GLY A 93 -15.07 2.51 -15.52
CA GLY A 93 -16.42 2.04 -15.78
C GLY A 93 -16.53 0.53 -16.01
N ARG A 94 -15.56 -0.08 -16.71
CA ARG A 94 -15.48 -1.54 -16.88
C ARG A 94 -15.22 -2.24 -15.54
N VAL A 95 -14.29 -1.74 -14.73
CA VAL A 95 -14.03 -2.25 -13.37
C VAL A 95 -15.32 -2.19 -12.54
N ARG A 96 -15.96 -1.01 -12.48
CA ARG A 96 -17.23 -0.82 -11.78
C ARG A 96 -18.32 -1.79 -12.24
N SER A 97 -18.44 -2.02 -13.55
CA SER A 97 -19.42 -2.93 -14.13
C SER A 97 -19.19 -4.38 -13.70
N ILE A 98 -17.92 -4.84 -13.68
CA ILE A 98 -17.55 -6.17 -13.21
C ILE A 98 -17.90 -6.34 -11.72
N LEU A 99 -17.54 -5.35 -10.89
CA LEU A 99 -17.79 -5.40 -9.44
C LEU A 99 -19.29 -5.36 -9.11
N LYS A 100 -20.08 -4.55 -9.83
CA LYS A 100 -21.54 -4.48 -9.68
C LYS A 100 -22.23 -5.80 -10.01
N LYS A 101 -21.78 -6.52 -11.05
CA LYS A 101 -22.41 -7.77 -11.49
C LYS A 101 -22.30 -8.91 -10.48
N GLN A 102 -21.37 -8.83 -9.53
CA GLN A 102 -21.01 -9.95 -8.66
C GLN A 102 -21.29 -9.67 -7.17
N CYS A 103 -21.98 -8.56 -6.86
CA CYS A 103 -22.30 -8.12 -5.48
C CYS A 103 -21.08 -7.97 -4.56
N ILE A 104 -19.85 -7.85 -5.08
CA ILE A 104 -18.63 -7.80 -4.26
C ILE A 104 -18.36 -6.36 -3.84
N CYS A 105 -18.86 -6.03 -2.66
CA CYS A 105 -18.89 -4.69 -2.16
C CYS A 105 -18.89 -4.77 -0.61
N TRP A 106 -17.75 -4.57 0.06
CA TRP A 106 -17.61 -4.19 1.46
C TRP A 106 -18.44 -2.97 1.82
N THR A 107 -18.57 -1.99 0.91
CA THR A 107 -19.58 -0.93 1.10
C THR A 107 -21.00 -1.51 1.09
N SER A 108 -21.20 -2.73 0.55
CA SER A 108 -22.41 -3.54 0.71
C SER A 108 -22.53 -4.33 1.99
N ILE A 109 -21.53 -4.43 2.87
CA ILE A 109 -21.80 -4.88 4.25
C ILE A 109 -22.58 -3.79 4.99
N SER A 110 -22.23 -2.51 4.78
CA SER A 110 -23.07 -1.39 5.19
C SER A 110 -24.34 -1.27 4.33
N MET A 111 -24.30 -1.60 3.03
CA MET A 111 -25.52 -1.64 2.19
C MET A 111 -26.41 -2.87 2.42
N GLN A 112 -25.98 -3.90 3.18
CA GLN A 112 -26.70 -5.16 3.42
C GLN A 112 -27.62 -5.15 4.64
N PHE A 113 -27.49 -4.15 5.51
CA PHE A 113 -28.61 -3.82 6.39
C PHE A 113 -29.76 -3.15 5.61
N ALA A 114 -29.49 -2.61 4.41
CA ALA A 114 -30.39 -1.74 3.64
C ALA A 114 -31.05 -2.42 2.42
N SER A 115 -31.03 -3.74 2.36
CA SER A 115 -31.33 -4.52 1.16
C SER A 115 -32.54 -5.43 1.30
N ILE A 116 -33.38 -5.18 2.30
CA ILE A 116 -34.68 -5.82 2.44
C ILE A 116 -35.54 -5.63 1.17
N TYR A 117 -35.15 -4.78 0.19
CA TYR A 117 -36.02 -4.48 -0.95
C TYR A 117 -35.47 -4.51 -2.38
N TYR A 118 -34.16 -4.59 -2.72
CA TYR A 118 -33.79 -4.38 -4.14
C TYR A 118 -32.65 -5.17 -4.80
N PHE A 119 -31.87 -6.00 -4.12
CA PHE A 119 -30.91 -6.89 -4.82
C PHE A 119 -30.79 -8.23 -4.10
N ASP A 120 -30.84 -9.30 -4.89
CA ASP A 120 -30.66 -10.68 -4.43
C ASP A 120 -29.29 -10.82 -3.77
N LEU A 121 -29.31 -10.92 -2.45
CA LEU A 121 -28.16 -10.77 -1.57
C LEU A 121 -27.64 -12.07 -0.99
N GLY A 122 -28.27 -13.19 -1.32
CA GLY A 122 -27.81 -14.49 -0.85
C GLY A 122 -26.32 -14.66 -1.10
N ASN A 123 -25.84 -14.18 -2.25
CA ASN A 123 -24.47 -14.43 -2.67
C ASN A 123 -23.39 -13.72 -1.85
N PHE A 124 -23.51 -12.45 -1.42
CA PHE A 124 -22.35 -11.76 -0.79
C PHE A 124 -22.16 -12.05 0.71
N VAL A 125 -23.23 -12.03 1.54
CA VAL A 125 -23.07 -12.36 2.98
C VAL A 125 -22.60 -13.80 3.14
N GLU A 126 -23.12 -14.68 2.29
CA GLU A 126 -22.69 -16.06 2.21
C GLU A 126 -21.27 -16.17 1.62
N TRP A 127 -20.89 -15.31 0.67
CA TRP A 127 -19.53 -15.18 0.17
C TRP A 127 -18.53 -14.71 1.25
N ASP A 128 -18.76 -13.61 1.96
CA ASP A 128 -17.86 -13.11 3.01
C ASP A 128 -17.71 -14.10 4.17
N LYS A 129 -18.79 -14.81 4.53
CA LYS A 129 -18.77 -15.85 5.58
C LYS A 129 -18.06 -17.13 5.15
N ASN A 130 -18.17 -17.52 3.88
CA ASN A 130 -17.74 -18.84 3.41
C ASN A 130 -16.51 -18.83 2.49
N ARG A 131 -15.97 -17.67 2.11
CA ARG A 131 -14.82 -17.60 1.20
C ARG A 131 -13.55 -17.05 1.83
N SER A 132 -12.45 -17.63 1.35
CA SER A 132 -11.08 -17.15 1.54
C SER A 132 -10.56 -16.38 0.30
N GLU A 133 -11.30 -16.33 -0.82
CA GLU A 133 -10.79 -15.88 -2.13
C GLU A 133 -11.83 -15.22 -3.06
N THR A 134 -11.38 -14.32 -3.94
CA THR A 134 -12.16 -13.72 -5.04
C THR A 134 -12.67 -14.80 -6.03
N PRO A 135 -13.91 -14.70 -6.58
CA PRO A 135 -14.40 -15.67 -7.56
C PRO A 135 -13.58 -15.72 -8.84
N GLU A 136 -13.40 -16.91 -9.40
CA GLU A 136 -12.57 -17.11 -10.60
C GLU A 136 -13.10 -16.34 -11.83
N GLU A 137 -14.41 -16.27 -12.01
CA GLU A 137 -15.04 -15.50 -13.09
C GLU A 137 -14.73 -13.99 -12.99
N VAL A 138 -14.62 -13.48 -11.76
CA VAL A 138 -14.23 -12.10 -11.49
C VAL A 138 -12.75 -11.91 -11.78
N LYS A 139 -11.89 -12.77 -11.25
CA LYS A 139 -10.44 -12.76 -11.54
C LYS A 139 -10.20 -12.79 -13.06
N PHE A 140 -10.88 -13.68 -13.78
CA PHE A 140 -10.81 -13.79 -15.24
C PHE A 140 -11.27 -12.50 -15.95
N SER A 141 -12.39 -11.91 -15.53
CA SER A 141 -12.90 -10.67 -16.12
C SER A 141 -11.94 -9.49 -15.89
N LEU A 142 -11.37 -9.39 -14.69
CA LEU A 142 -10.40 -8.36 -14.31
C LEU A 142 -9.07 -8.52 -15.06
N LYS A 143 -8.61 -9.76 -15.22
CA LYS A 143 -7.47 -10.12 -16.07
C LYS A 143 -7.70 -9.70 -17.52
N LYS A 144 -8.86 -10.03 -18.09
CA LYS A 144 -9.21 -9.70 -19.48
C LYS A 144 -9.22 -8.19 -19.78
N ILE A 145 -9.60 -7.36 -18.80
CA ILE A 145 -9.56 -5.91 -18.97
C ILE A 145 -8.19 -5.29 -18.67
N GLY A 146 -7.22 -6.08 -18.19
CA GLY A 146 -5.86 -5.61 -17.89
C GLY A 146 -5.69 -4.98 -16.51
N LEU A 147 -6.52 -5.31 -15.51
CA LEU A 147 -6.41 -4.72 -14.16
C LEU A 147 -5.02 -4.97 -13.52
N TYR A 148 -4.41 -6.12 -13.79
CA TYR A 148 -3.13 -6.52 -13.20
C TYR A 148 -1.90 -5.97 -13.95
N SER A 149 -2.12 -5.24 -15.05
CA SER A 149 -1.05 -4.72 -15.91
C SER A 149 -0.92 -3.19 -15.90
N MET A 150 -1.62 -2.51 -14.99
CA MET A 150 -1.64 -1.04 -14.91
C MET A 150 -0.24 -0.45 -14.81
N SER A 151 0.63 -1.05 -13.98
CA SER A 151 2.00 -0.57 -13.76
C SER A 151 3.05 -1.14 -14.71
N VAL A 152 2.68 -2.12 -15.54
CA VAL A 152 3.63 -2.80 -16.42
C VAL A 152 3.92 -1.94 -17.66
N PRO A 153 5.19 -1.76 -18.07
CA PRO A 153 5.52 -1.05 -19.31
C PRO A 153 4.88 -1.68 -20.56
N GLN A 154 4.53 -0.86 -21.55
CA GLN A 154 3.87 -1.32 -22.79
C GLN A 154 4.68 -2.35 -23.57
N GLN A 155 6.01 -2.22 -23.60
CA GLN A 155 6.90 -3.20 -24.25
C GLN A 155 6.84 -4.60 -23.64
N TYR A 156 6.31 -4.72 -22.41
CA TYR A 156 6.08 -5.97 -21.70
C TYR A 156 4.59 -6.34 -21.66
N GLY A 157 3.74 -5.74 -22.52
CA GLY A 157 2.31 -6.05 -22.63
C GLY A 157 1.42 -5.36 -21.59
N GLY A 158 1.94 -4.35 -20.89
CA GLY A 158 1.19 -3.58 -19.90
C GLY A 158 0.59 -2.27 -20.38
N LEU A 159 -0.07 -1.56 -19.48
CA LEU A 159 -0.73 -0.29 -19.76
C LEU A 159 0.15 0.93 -19.44
N ASN A 160 1.17 0.76 -18.59
CA ASN A 160 2.07 1.80 -18.12
C ASN A 160 1.35 3.08 -17.62
N LEU A 161 0.26 2.87 -16.88
CA LEU A 161 -0.55 3.96 -16.33
C LEU A 161 0.22 4.73 -15.27
N ASN A 162 0.08 6.06 -15.31
CA ASN A 162 0.61 6.93 -14.28
C ASN A 162 -0.22 6.85 -12.98
N ASN A 163 0.30 7.44 -11.90
CA ASN A 163 -0.34 7.37 -10.59
C ASN A 163 -1.73 8.02 -10.56
N LYS A 164 -2.01 9.03 -11.40
CA LYS A 164 -3.34 9.66 -11.47
C LYS A 164 -4.37 8.70 -12.05
N ALA A 165 -4.07 8.09 -13.21
CA ALA A 165 -4.93 7.11 -13.84
C ALA A 165 -5.17 5.89 -12.94
N LYS A 166 -4.10 5.38 -12.31
CA LYS A 166 -4.21 4.29 -11.33
C LYS A 166 -5.06 4.68 -10.12
N SER A 167 -4.93 5.91 -9.60
CA SER A 167 -5.78 6.41 -8.51
C SER A 167 -7.26 6.34 -8.87
N ARG A 168 -7.60 6.82 -10.07
CA ARG A 168 -8.99 6.84 -10.54
C ARG A 168 -9.58 5.43 -10.63
N ILE A 169 -8.81 4.46 -11.11
CA ILE A 169 -9.19 3.05 -11.17
C ILE A 169 -9.27 2.43 -9.76
N CYS A 170 -8.31 2.73 -8.89
CA CYS A 170 -8.29 2.25 -7.50
C CYS A 170 -9.52 2.70 -6.72
N ALA A 171 -10.02 3.91 -6.96
CA ALA A 171 -11.26 4.38 -6.34
C ALA A 171 -12.45 3.44 -6.61
N GLU A 172 -12.54 2.82 -7.80
CA GLU A 172 -13.61 1.86 -8.10
C GLU A 172 -13.52 0.59 -7.26
N MET A 173 -12.31 0.18 -6.88
CA MET A 173 -12.07 -1.00 -6.05
C MET A 173 -12.35 -0.75 -4.57
N GLY A 174 -12.68 0.47 -4.14
CA GLY A 174 -12.98 0.72 -2.72
C GLY A 174 -14.29 0.09 -2.25
N CYS A 175 -15.09 -0.47 -3.16
CA CYS A 175 -16.12 -1.41 -2.77
C CYS A 175 -15.54 -2.77 -2.39
N ASP A 176 -14.40 -3.26 -2.88
CA ASP A 176 -13.81 -4.53 -2.46
C ASP A 176 -12.36 -4.37 -2.00
N LEU A 177 -12.15 -4.29 -0.68
CA LEU A 177 -10.81 -4.10 -0.11
C LEU A 177 -9.91 -5.33 -0.27
N THR A 178 -10.47 -6.54 -0.41
CA THR A 178 -9.70 -7.76 -0.67
C THR A 178 -9.15 -7.74 -2.09
N LEU A 179 -10.01 -7.40 -3.06
CA LEU A 179 -9.56 -7.20 -4.44
C LEU A 179 -8.55 -6.05 -4.54
N PHE A 180 -8.84 -4.91 -3.90
CA PHE A 180 -7.91 -3.78 -3.89
C PHE A 180 -6.56 -4.20 -3.34
N ALA A 181 -6.51 -4.90 -2.19
CA ALA A 181 -5.26 -5.35 -1.59
C ALA A 181 -4.47 -6.26 -2.54
N SER A 182 -5.15 -7.18 -3.23
CA SER A 182 -4.51 -8.07 -4.20
C SER A 182 -3.98 -7.33 -5.43
N ALA A 183 -4.79 -6.45 -6.03
CA ALA A 183 -4.41 -5.64 -7.19
C ALA A 183 -3.33 -4.60 -6.85
N PHE A 184 -3.35 -4.06 -5.63
CA PHE A 184 -2.35 -3.14 -5.08
C PHE A 184 -0.99 -3.84 -4.97
N VAL A 185 -0.94 -5.02 -4.36
CA VAL A 185 0.32 -5.79 -4.27
C VAL A 185 0.86 -6.04 -5.67
N GLN A 186 0.03 -6.55 -6.59
CA GLN A 186 0.46 -6.85 -7.96
C GLN A 186 1.02 -5.61 -8.67
N ASN A 187 0.25 -4.52 -8.74
CA ASN A 187 0.62 -3.35 -9.53
C ASN A 187 1.64 -2.47 -8.81
N GLU A 188 1.33 -2.02 -7.60
CA GLU A 188 2.07 -0.96 -6.91
C GLU A 188 3.32 -1.48 -6.19
N LEU A 189 3.39 -2.77 -5.87
CA LEU A 189 4.57 -3.37 -5.23
C LEU A 189 5.36 -4.20 -6.24
N ILE A 190 4.77 -5.26 -6.80
CA ILE A 190 5.53 -6.23 -7.61
C ILE A 190 5.94 -5.66 -8.96
N CYS A 191 4.97 -5.21 -9.76
CA CYS A 191 5.24 -4.67 -11.10
C CYS A 191 6.10 -3.39 -11.04
N GLU A 192 5.80 -2.48 -10.11
CA GLU A 192 6.61 -1.26 -9.89
C GLU A 192 8.05 -1.57 -9.48
N MET A 193 8.28 -2.51 -8.54
CA MET A 193 9.64 -2.88 -8.15
C MET A 193 10.43 -3.53 -9.28
N LEU A 194 9.82 -4.44 -10.05
CA LEU A 194 10.46 -5.03 -11.22
C LEU A 194 10.75 -3.97 -12.29
N LYS A 195 9.83 -3.01 -12.49
CA LYS A 195 10.04 -1.90 -13.43
C LYS A 195 11.23 -1.03 -13.03
N MET A 196 11.35 -0.68 -11.75
CA MET A 196 12.38 0.24 -11.26
C MET A 196 13.74 -0.42 -10.99
N PHE A 197 13.74 -1.62 -10.42
CA PHE A 197 14.95 -2.26 -9.87
C PHE A 197 15.29 -3.60 -10.52
N GLY A 198 14.42 -4.13 -11.38
CA GLY A 198 14.67 -5.37 -12.10
C GLY A 198 15.78 -5.23 -13.14
N SER A 199 16.56 -6.30 -13.31
CA SER A 199 17.41 -6.45 -14.50
C SER A 199 16.54 -6.60 -15.75
N GLU A 200 17.10 -6.38 -16.94
CA GLU A 200 16.33 -6.56 -18.19
C GLU A 200 15.90 -8.03 -18.38
N GLU A 201 16.68 -8.99 -17.93
CA GLU A 201 16.35 -10.41 -17.94
C GLU A 201 15.16 -10.71 -17.02
N GLN A 202 15.18 -10.17 -15.79
CA GLN A 202 14.06 -10.30 -14.85
C GLN A 202 12.78 -9.67 -15.41
N LYS A 203 12.89 -8.46 -15.98
CA LYS A 203 11.76 -7.75 -16.60
C LYS A 203 11.15 -8.54 -17.76
N ARG A 204 11.99 -9.00 -18.70
CA ARG A 204 11.55 -9.82 -19.85
C ARG A 204 10.89 -11.12 -19.45
N THR A 205 11.35 -11.72 -18.35
CA THR A 205 10.80 -12.99 -17.86
C THR A 205 9.45 -12.80 -17.16
N TYR A 206 9.36 -11.87 -16.21
CA TYR A 206 8.22 -11.81 -15.29
C TYR A 206 7.15 -10.79 -15.66
N LEU A 207 7.51 -9.61 -16.20
CA LEU A 207 6.54 -8.56 -16.46
C LEU A 207 5.44 -8.96 -17.47
N PRO A 208 5.73 -9.70 -18.57
CA PRO A 208 4.68 -10.18 -19.47
C PRO A 208 3.68 -11.11 -18.77
N MET A 209 4.16 -12.03 -17.93
CA MET A 209 3.32 -12.98 -17.21
C MET A 209 2.48 -12.29 -16.13
N LEU A 210 3.05 -11.30 -15.44
CA LEU A 210 2.35 -10.48 -14.46
C LEU A 210 1.28 -9.60 -15.13
N ALA A 211 1.58 -9.02 -16.30
CA ALA A 211 0.64 -8.23 -17.09
C ALA A 211 -0.53 -9.08 -17.61
N ALA A 212 -0.23 -10.28 -18.08
CA ALA A 212 -1.25 -11.25 -18.47
C ALA A 212 -2.06 -11.75 -17.27
N GLY A 213 -1.62 -11.53 -16.02
CA GLY A 213 -2.23 -12.16 -14.84
C GLY A 213 -2.13 -13.68 -14.89
N ASP A 214 -1.10 -14.23 -15.53
CA ASP A 214 -0.78 -15.67 -15.52
C ASP A 214 -0.05 -16.08 -14.24
N ILE A 215 0.65 -15.12 -13.63
CA ILE A 215 1.26 -15.26 -12.31
C ILE A 215 0.88 -14.10 -11.41
N SER A 216 0.80 -14.38 -10.12
CA SER A 216 0.62 -13.34 -9.09
C SER A 216 1.85 -13.22 -8.21
N GLY A 217 2.09 -12.01 -7.71
CA GLY A 217 3.22 -11.76 -6.82
C GLY A 217 2.80 -11.40 -5.39
N ALA A 218 3.73 -11.60 -4.46
CA ALA A 218 3.58 -11.22 -3.06
C ALA A 218 4.81 -10.49 -2.49
N PHE A 219 4.52 -9.51 -1.64
CA PHE A 219 5.52 -8.63 -1.04
C PHE A 219 5.87 -9.10 0.38
N CYS A 220 7.06 -9.64 0.55
CA CYS A 220 7.49 -10.35 1.75
C CYS A 220 8.48 -9.52 2.57
N LEU A 221 7.94 -8.52 3.28
CA LEU A 221 8.72 -7.63 4.14
C LEU A 221 8.62 -8.01 5.62
N HIS A 222 7.41 -8.05 6.16
CA HIS A 222 7.15 -8.20 7.59
C HIS A 222 7.33 -9.61 8.13
N GLU A 223 7.65 -9.69 9.41
CA GLU A 223 7.82 -10.92 10.18
C GLU A 223 7.00 -10.82 11.47
N HIS A 224 6.65 -11.96 12.07
CA HIS A 224 5.93 -11.96 13.35
C HIS A 224 6.64 -11.13 14.45
N ALA A 225 7.97 -11.13 14.45
CA ALA A 225 8.77 -10.37 15.42
C ALA A 225 9.08 -8.92 14.97
N CYS A 226 8.80 -8.56 13.72
CA CYS A 226 9.26 -7.32 13.09
C CYS A 226 8.21 -6.77 12.12
N GLY A 227 7.52 -5.71 12.56
CA GLY A 227 6.58 -4.93 11.74
C GLY A 227 7.23 -3.67 11.16
N GLN A 228 7.30 -2.62 11.96
CA GLN A 228 7.77 -1.28 11.54
C GLN A 228 9.30 -1.17 11.49
N ASP A 229 9.99 -1.86 12.40
CA ASP A 229 11.46 -1.83 12.50
C ASP A 229 12.09 -2.88 11.56
N ILE A 230 11.97 -2.65 10.25
CA ILE A 230 12.42 -3.61 9.24
C ILE A 230 13.92 -3.95 9.32
N ALA A 231 14.73 -3.11 9.96
CA ALA A 231 16.15 -3.37 10.17
C ALA A 231 16.42 -4.50 11.18
N SER A 232 15.47 -4.81 12.07
CA SER A 232 15.58 -5.90 13.04
C SER A 232 15.01 -7.24 12.54
N MET A 233 14.73 -7.36 11.24
CA MET A 233 14.26 -8.61 10.66
C MET A 233 15.29 -9.74 10.85
N ARG A 234 14.77 -10.97 10.98
CA ARG A 234 15.55 -12.18 11.22
C ARG A 234 15.73 -13.03 9.98
N THR A 235 14.89 -12.84 8.94
CA THR A 235 15.13 -13.48 7.65
C THR A 235 16.48 -13.05 7.15
N GLU A 236 17.35 -14.02 6.93
CA GLU A 236 18.73 -13.81 6.57
C GLU A 236 19.08 -14.53 5.28
N ILE A 237 20.14 -14.04 4.66
CA ILE A 237 20.71 -14.64 3.48
C ILE A 237 22.22 -14.66 3.60
N VAL A 238 22.80 -15.82 3.31
CA VAL A 238 24.24 -16.07 3.31
C VAL A 238 24.66 -16.55 1.93
N GLU A 239 25.89 -16.25 1.51
CA GLU A 239 26.46 -16.93 0.34
C GLU A 239 26.39 -18.45 0.53
N ASN A 240 26.09 -19.19 -0.55
CA ASN A 240 26.12 -20.64 -0.51
C ASN A 240 27.57 -21.14 -0.57
N TRP A 241 28.02 -21.91 0.43
CA TRP A 241 29.41 -22.39 0.48
C TRP A 241 29.62 -23.66 -0.35
N HIS A 242 28.54 -24.32 -0.77
CA HIS A 242 28.56 -25.59 -1.49
C HIS A 242 28.15 -25.46 -2.97
N GLY A 243 28.01 -24.24 -3.49
CA GLY A 243 27.61 -23.98 -4.88
C GLY A 243 27.45 -22.50 -5.19
N ALA A 244 27.01 -22.17 -6.41
CA ALA A 244 26.67 -20.80 -6.79
C ALA A 244 25.38 -20.32 -6.12
N GLY A 245 25.28 -19.02 -5.84
CA GLY A 245 24.07 -18.40 -5.29
C GLY A 245 24.08 -18.19 -3.77
N PHE A 246 22.90 -18.01 -3.23
CA PHE A 246 22.64 -17.66 -1.85
C PHE A 246 21.75 -18.68 -1.16
N LYS A 247 21.95 -18.86 0.14
CA LYS A 247 21.06 -19.61 1.01
C LYS A 247 20.22 -18.64 1.84
N LEU A 248 18.93 -18.59 1.55
CA LEU A 248 17.91 -17.84 2.28
C LEU A 248 17.34 -18.69 3.42
N ASN A 249 17.15 -18.07 4.58
CA ASN A 249 16.51 -18.71 5.72
C ASN A 249 15.64 -17.71 6.49
N GLY A 250 14.37 -18.03 6.69
CA GLY A 250 13.50 -17.18 7.48
C GLY A 250 12.01 -17.45 7.28
N GLN A 251 11.22 -16.60 7.92
CA GLN A 251 9.76 -16.67 7.89
C GLN A 251 9.19 -15.28 7.75
N LYS A 252 8.18 -15.17 6.90
CA LYS A 252 7.45 -13.93 6.65
C LYS A 252 6.01 -14.10 7.13
N SER A 253 5.39 -13.00 7.52
CA SER A 253 4.05 -13.02 8.12
C SER A 253 3.20 -11.90 7.55
N TRP A 254 1.88 -12.11 7.53
CA TRP A 254 0.91 -11.13 7.02
C TRP A 254 1.15 -10.77 5.54
N VAL A 255 1.54 -11.77 4.75
CA VAL A 255 1.90 -11.61 3.34
C VAL A 255 0.63 -11.66 2.50
N THR A 256 0.10 -10.50 2.13
CA THR A 256 -0.99 -10.39 1.14
C THR A 256 -0.57 -11.08 -0.17
N ASN A 257 -1.50 -11.83 -0.76
CA ASN A 257 -1.29 -12.76 -1.88
C ASN A 257 -0.37 -13.96 -1.58
N GLY A 258 0.22 -14.11 -0.38
CA GLY A 258 1.25 -15.11 -0.13
C GLY A 258 0.84 -16.56 -0.41
N ALA A 259 -0.43 -16.92 -0.16
CA ALA A 259 -0.95 -18.25 -0.47
C ALA A 259 -1.22 -18.51 -1.96
N LEU A 260 -1.35 -17.44 -2.77
CA LEU A 260 -1.70 -17.49 -4.19
C LEU A 260 -0.51 -17.11 -5.09
N ALA A 261 0.59 -16.63 -4.52
CA ALA A 261 1.70 -16.05 -5.23
C ALA A 261 2.58 -17.11 -5.88
N ASP A 262 2.96 -16.84 -7.12
CA ASP A 262 3.94 -17.58 -7.89
C ASP A 262 5.34 -16.95 -7.78
N LEU A 263 5.37 -15.67 -7.42
CA LEU A 263 6.57 -14.84 -7.37
C LEU A 263 6.62 -14.07 -6.05
N LEU A 264 7.67 -14.25 -5.27
CA LEU A 264 7.87 -13.48 -4.04
C LEU A 264 8.95 -12.45 -4.24
N ILE A 265 8.71 -11.25 -3.72
CA ILE A 265 9.78 -10.28 -3.46
C ILE A 265 10.09 -10.33 -1.97
N VAL A 266 11.23 -10.91 -1.63
CA VAL A 266 11.64 -11.22 -0.26
C VAL A 266 12.73 -10.27 0.20
N PHE A 267 12.48 -9.60 1.32
CA PHE A 267 13.49 -8.81 2.00
C PHE A 267 14.24 -9.69 3.00
N ALA A 268 15.57 -9.64 2.97
CA ALA A 268 16.41 -10.43 3.85
C ALA A 268 17.67 -9.66 4.23
N LYS A 269 18.19 -9.96 5.42
CA LYS A 269 19.46 -9.43 5.91
C LYS A 269 20.64 -10.20 5.33
N VAL A 270 21.54 -9.51 4.65
CA VAL A 270 22.77 -10.09 4.08
C VAL A 270 23.80 -10.25 5.19
N GLN A 271 24.20 -11.49 5.44
CA GLN A 271 25.27 -11.83 6.36
C GLN A 271 26.60 -11.90 5.58
N SER A 272 27.61 -11.13 6.01
CA SER A 272 28.96 -11.18 5.43
C SER A 272 29.75 -12.36 6.01
N LYS A 273 30.53 -13.07 5.17
CA LYS A 273 31.53 -14.08 5.62
C LYS A 273 32.72 -13.46 6.36
N ASN A 274 33.10 -12.23 5.99
CA ASN A 274 34.21 -11.51 6.61
C ASN A 274 33.61 -10.40 7.48
N SER A 275 33.61 -10.59 8.79
CA SER A 275 33.31 -9.54 9.78
C SER A 275 34.17 -8.28 9.58
N ASP A 276 35.31 -8.43 8.91
CA ASP A 276 36.33 -7.38 8.79
C ASP A 276 36.27 -6.59 7.47
N GLN A 277 35.43 -6.98 6.49
CA GLN A 277 35.42 -6.35 5.15
C GLN A 277 34.08 -5.80 4.68
N ARG A 278 32.98 -6.02 5.41
CA ARG A 278 31.71 -5.30 5.16
C ARG A 278 31.33 -4.55 6.43
N VAL A 279 32.06 -3.47 6.70
CA VAL A 279 31.66 -2.49 7.72
C VAL A 279 30.51 -1.70 7.12
N PHE A 280 29.30 -2.23 7.32
CA PHE A 280 28.09 -1.46 7.12
C PHE A 280 27.99 -0.48 8.30
N SER A 281 27.95 0.81 7.98
CA SER A 281 27.89 1.87 8.99
C SER A 281 26.54 1.93 9.68
N ASP A 282 25.46 1.48 9.01
CA ASP A 282 24.10 1.52 9.51
C ASP A 282 23.45 0.12 9.45
N PRO A 283 22.74 -0.34 10.50
CA PRO A 283 21.93 -1.56 10.48
C PRO A 283 21.01 -1.71 9.24
N SER A 284 20.59 -0.60 8.64
CA SER A 284 19.79 -0.56 7.42
C SER A 284 20.53 -0.95 6.15
N ASP A 285 21.86 -0.82 6.10
CA ASP A 285 22.68 -1.14 4.92
C ASP A 285 22.82 -2.65 4.66
N HIS A 286 22.39 -3.47 5.62
CA HIS A 286 22.45 -4.93 5.54
C HIS A 286 21.22 -5.56 4.88
N LEU A 287 20.26 -4.77 4.39
CA LEU A 287 19.05 -5.33 3.79
C LEU A 287 19.16 -5.41 2.27
N SER A 288 18.78 -6.57 1.74
CA SER A 288 18.65 -6.86 0.32
C SER A 288 17.25 -7.31 -0.04
N VAL A 289 16.98 -7.29 -1.34
CA VAL A 289 15.72 -7.73 -1.93
C VAL A 289 15.99 -8.83 -2.94
N PHE A 290 15.21 -9.90 -2.86
CA PHE A 290 15.36 -11.08 -3.71
C PHE A 290 14.05 -11.43 -4.39
N LEU A 291 14.14 -11.78 -5.66
CA LEU A 291 13.05 -12.29 -6.47
C LEU A 291 13.07 -13.82 -6.44
N VAL A 292 12.04 -14.42 -5.85
CA VAL A 292 11.95 -15.87 -5.63
C VAL A 292 10.78 -16.44 -6.43
N ASP A 293 11.07 -17.33 -7.38
CA ASP A 293 10.06 -18.10 -8.13
C ASP A 293 9.47 -19.20 -7.23
N TRP A 294 8.33 -18.90 -6.61
CA TRP A 294 7.69 -19.72 -5.58
C TRP A 294 7.01 -20.97 -6.13
N ARG A 295 6.75 -21.03 -7.43
CA ARG A 295 6.12 -22.20 -8.10
C ARG A 295 6.92 -23.50 -7.94
N LYS A 296 8.19 -23.39 -7.53
CA LYS A 296 9.14 -24.51 -7.48
C LYS A 296 9.60 -24.86 -6.06
N ILE A 297 8.98 -24.28 -5.02
CA ILE A 297 9.56 -24.22 -3.67
C ILE A 297 8.50 -24.46 -2.58
N GLU A 298 8.91 -25.15 -1.51
CA GLU A 298 8.15 -25.26 -0.25
C GLU A 298 8.90 -24.58 0.89
N GLY A 299 8.53 -23.34 1.22
CA GLY A 299 9.11 -22.62 2.36
C GLY A 299 10.34 -21.76 2.01
N LEU A 300 10.63 -20.75 2.86
CA LEU A 300 11.82 -19.90 2.74
C LEU A 300 13.01 -20.42 3.57
N ASN A 301 12.85 -21.56 4.24
CA ASN A 301 13.88 -22.13 5.12
C ASN A 301 14.91 -22.92 4.31
N ASN A 302 16.19 -22.58 4.45
CA ASN A 302 17.30 -23.20 3.73
C ASN A 302 17.15 -23.21 2.20
N LEU A 303 16.46 -22.21 1.65
CA LEU A 303 16.21 -22.11 0.22
C LEU A 303 17.46 -21.63 -0.51
N ILE A 304 17.88 -22.35 -1.55
CA ILE A 304 18.97 -21.91 -2.43
C ILE A 304 18.39 -21.10 -3.59
N ILE A 305 18.86 -19.87 -3.75
CA ILE A 305 18.47 -18.97 -4.85
C ILE A 305 19.72 -18.52 -5.63
N PRO A 306 19.62 -18.32 -6.96
CA PRO A 306 20.75 -17.86 -7.75
C PRO A 306 21.12 -16.41 -7.44
N GLU A 307 22.34 -15.99 -7.77
CA GLU A 307 22.76 -14.59 -7.59
C GLU A 307 21.90 -13.62 -8.42
N THR A 308 21.43 -14.08 -9.58
CA THR A 308 20.50 -13.35 -10.46
C THR A 308 19.13 -13.10 -9.82
N ALA A 309 18.87 -13.64 -8.62
CA ALA A 309 17.66 -13.34 -7.86
C ALA A 309 17.71 -11.97 -7.16
N ILE A 310 18.89 -11.36 -6.99
CA ILE A 310 18.99 -10.01 -6.40
C ILE A 310 18.17 -9.03 -7.24
N LEU A 311 17.35 -8.23 -6.57
CA LEU A 311 16.60 -7.13 -7.16
C LEU A 311 17.27 -5.81 -6.77
N GLY A 312 17.79 -5.07 -7.76
CA GLY A 312 18.65 -3.92 -7.51
C GLY A 312 20.07 -4.35 -7.14
N ASN A 313 20.51 -4.02 -5.93
CA ASN A 313 21.85 -4.37 -5.43
C ASN A 313 21.81 -4.85 -3.96
N GLU A 314 22.95 -5.35 -3.46
CA GLU A 314 23.06 -6.01 -2.16
C GLU A 314 22.76 -5.13 -0.92
N SER A 315 22.73 -3.81 -1.08
CA SER A 315 22.50 -2.85 0.03
C SER A 315 21.30 -1.95 -0.20
N ALA A 316 20.53 -2.17 -1.27
CA ALA A 316 19.44 -1.29 -1.64
C ALA A 316 18.14 -1.56 -0.86
N GLY A 317 18.06 -2.65 -0.07
CA GLY A 317 16.78 -3.15 0.45
C GLY A 317 16.04 -2.17 1.35
N PHE A 318 16.74 -1.43 2.21
CA PHE A 318 16.08 -0.44 3.06
C PHE A 318 15.52 0.74 2.25
N HIS A 319 16.30 1.24 1.28
CA HIS A 319 15.86 2.32 0.40
C HIS A 319 14.72 1.89 -0.53
N ILE A 320 14.76 0.67 -1.07
CA ILE A 320 13.69 0.09 -1.88
C ILE A 320 12.42 -0.01 -1.05
N ALA A 321 12.48 -0.55 0.17
CA ALA A 321 11.31 -0.67 1.04
C ALA A 321 10.64 0.69 1.28
N HIS A 322 11.42 1.71 1.66
CA HIS A 322 10.91 3.05 1.91
C HIS A 322 10.34 3.72 0.66
N SER A 323 11.04 3.59 -0.47
CA SER A 323 10.61 4.18 -1.75
C SER A 323 9.31 3.56 -2.24
N MET A 324 9.17 2.24 -2.17
CA MET A 324 7.97 1.54 -2.67
C MET A 324 6.76 1.79 -1.81
N VAL A 325 6.93 1.73 -0.49
CA VAL A 325 5.84 2.03 0.43
C VAL A 325 5.47 3.53 0.37
N GLY A 326 6.43 4.43 0.15
CA GLY A 326 6.16 5.85 -0.06
C GLY A 326 5.38 6.12 -1.35
N ASN A 327 5.86 5.59 -2.47
CA ASN A 327 5.33 5.87 -3.81
C ASN A 327 3.94 5.28 -4.05
N SER A 328 3.53 4.26 -3.30
CA SER A 328 2.26 3.56 -3.51
C SER A 328 1.12 4.06 -2.61
N ARG A 329 1.41 4.85 -1.57
CA ARG A 329 0.44 5.28 -0.54
C ARG A 329 -0.76 6.07 -1.07
N TYR A 330 -0.61 6.75 -2.20
CA TYR A 330 -1.70 7.53 -2.80
C TYR A 330 -2.92 6.66 -3.15
N SER A 331 -2.70 5.37 -3.47
CA SER A 331 -3.76 4.43 -3.85
C SER A 331 -4.74 4.16 -2.70
N PHE A 332 -4.26 4.11 -1.45
CA PHE A 332 -5.11 4.00 -0.26
C PHE A 332 -6.00 5.23 -0.11
N SER A 333 -5.46 6.43 -0.35
CA SER A 333 -6.25 7.66 -0.36
C SER A 333 -7.31 7.64 -1.46
N ALA A 334 -7.00 7.07 -2.63
CA ALA A 334 -7.97 6.94 -3.72
C ALA A 334 -9.12 5.99 -3.35
N VAL A 335 -8.81 4.82 -2.76
CA VAL A 335 -9.80 3.87 -2.27
C VAL A 335 -10.68 4.46 -1.17
N ALA A 336 -10.10 5.25 -0.27
CA ALA A 336 -10.84 5.90 0.81
C ALA A 336 -11.93 6.86 0.29
N GLN A 337 -11.81 7.40 -0.93
CA GLN A 337 -12.86 8.23 -1.53
C GLN A 337 -14.17 7.45 -1.74
N MET A 338 -14.09 6.17 -2.13
CA MET A 338 -15.27 5.33 -2.27
C MET A 338 -15.90 4.98 -0.92
N LEU A 339 -15.09 4.82 0.13
CA LEU A 339 -15.60 4.68 1.50
C LEU A 339 -16.39 5.93 1.90
N HIS A 340 -15.90 7.12 1.53
CA HIS A 340 -16.62 8.37 1.78
C HIS A 340 -17.96 8.44 1.02
N HIS A 341 -17.99 8.02 -0.25
CA HIS A 341 -19.24 7.95 -1.02
C HIS A 341 -20.27 7.01 -0.38
N SER A 342 -19.82 5.92 0.26
CA SER A 342 -20.69 5.05 1.05
C SER A 342 -21.26 5.75 2.29
N ILE A 343 -20.46 6.57 2.97
CA ILE A 343 -20.92 7.38 4.11
C ILE A 343 -21.99 8.38 3.66
N GLU A 344 -21.78 9.09 2.55
CA GLU A 344 -22.77 10.02 1.99
C GLU A 344 -24.08 9.30 1.65
N THR A 345 -23.98 8.14 0.98
CA THR A 345 -25.14 7.30 0.65
C THR A 345 -25.92 6.87 1.89
N ASN A 346 -25.21 6.47 2.96
CA ASN A 346 -25.84 6.11 4.23
C ASN A 346 -26.51 7.32 4.89
N ALA A 347 -25.89 8.50 4.84
CA ALA A 347 -26.49 9.73 5.34
C ALA A 347 -27.78 10.08 4.58
N SER A 348 -27.79 10.00 3.25
CA SER A 348 -29.01 10.21 2.44
C SER A 348 -30.12 9.23 2.82
N ARG A 349 -29.80 7.95 3.05
CA ARG A 349 -30.79 6.96 3.50
C ARG A 349 -31.31 7.21 4.90
N MET A 350 -30.47 7.70 5.82
CA MET A 350 -30.94 8.12 7.15
C MET A 350 -31.95 9.27 7.00
N VAL A 351 -31.69 10.21 6.08
CA VAL A 351 -32.63 11.27 5.73
C VAL A 351 -33.93 10.70 5.16
N ASP A 352 -33.85 9.73 4.24
CA ASP A 352 -35.03 9.08 3.63
C ASP A 352 -35.82 8.21 4.64
N HIS A 353 -35.17 7.68 5.65
CA HIS A 353 -35.80 6.88 6.70
C HIS A 353 -36.63 7.74 7.66
N CYS A 354 -36.17 8.96 7.96
CA CYS A 354 -36.85 9.86 8.89
C CYS A 354 -38.36 10.06 8.61
N PRO A 355 -38.81 10.41 7.39
CA PRO A 355 -40.23 10.61 7.11
C PRO A 355 -41.05 9.31 7.15
N ASN A 356 -40.40 8.14 7.13
CA ASN A 356 -41.07 6.83 7.19
C ASN A 356 -41.03 6.22 8.59
N ARG A 357 -40.27 6.80 9.53
CA ARG A 357 -40.11 6.27 10.88
C ARG A 357 -41.13 6.88 11.83
N ILE A 358 -42.12 6.09 12.20
CA ILE A 358 -43.03 6.41 13.30
C ILE A 358 -42.37 5.98 14.62
N SER A 359 -42.19 6.92 15.53
CA SER A 359 -41.74 6.66 16.91
C SER A 359 -42.45 7.62 17.85
N PHE A 360 -42.90 7.13 19.01
CA PHE A 360 -43.66 7.94 19.98
C PHE A 360 -44.90 8.63 19.38
N GLY A 361 -45.59 7.96 18.45
CA GLY A 361 -46.80 8.47 17.80
C GLY A 361 -46.56 9.59 16.77
N ASN A 362 -45.31 9.98 16.52
CA ASN A 362 -44.96 11.02 15.55
C ASN A 362 -44.10 10.46 14.42
N VAL A 363 -44.26 11.04 13.24
CA VAL A 363 -43.32 10.91 12.13
C VAL A 363 -42.18 11.91 12.36
N TRP A 364 -40.94 11.48 12.16
CA TRP A 364 -39.77 12.36 12.30
C TRP A 364 -39.65 13.27 11.07
N SER A 365 -39.84 14.58 11.24
CA SER A 365 -39.50 15.60 10.23
C SER A 365 -38.10 16.17 10.50
N ILE A 366 -37.25 16.22 9.47
CA ILE A 366 -35.91 16.83 9.52
C ILE A 366 -36.00 18.36 9.40
#